data_AF-A0A958Z9Y3-F1
#
_entry.id   AF-A0A958Z9Y3-F1
#
_cell.length_a   1.000
_cell.length_b   1.000
_cell.length_c   1.000
_cell.angle_alpha   90.00
_cell.angle_beta   90.00
_cell.angle_gamma   90.00
#
_symmetry.space_group_name_H-M   'P 1'
#
loop_
_entity.id
_entity.type
_entity.pdbx_description
1 polymer ?
#
loop_
_entity_poly.entity_id
_entity_poly.type
_entity_poly.pdbx_seq_one_letter_code
_entity_poly.pdbx_strand_id
1 'polypeptide(L)'
;MIQLPLQYRMMMSSDYGITISGVKYNSKEEIMNAILNDICIFSGLTKSDIKGRSRKEEVMPSRRVFCYLIRHHFGYSYRSIGEFLGGRDHATILHNYKLIENLIDNLFQYPEEEKLIEHMKGKIFINKPKGAKL
;
A
#
# COMPACT_ATOMS: atom_id res chain seq x y z
N MET A 1 -1.59 -5.90 -22.10
CA MET A 1 -1.70 -4.58 -21.45
C MET A 1 -2.89 -4.63 -20.51
N ILE A 2 -2.70 -4.67 -19.20
CA ILE A 2 -3.82 -4.64 -18.25
C ILE A 2 -4.29 -3.19 -18.21
N GLN A 3 -5.38 -2.90 -18.91
CA GLN A 3 -6.05 -1.61 -18.86
C GLN A 3 -6.51 -1.41 -17.40
N LEU A 4 -5.82 -0.53 -16.67
CA LEU A 4 -6.26 -0.18 -15.32
C LEU A 4 -7.65 0.48 -15.40
N PRO A 5 -8.60 0.14 -14.51
CA PRO A 5 -9.92 0.72 -14.56
C PRO A 5 -9.84 2.25 -14.47
N LEU A 6 -10.68 2.96 -15.24
CA LEU A 6 -10.64 4.42 -15.45
C LEU A 6 -10.53 5.22 -14.13
N GLN A 7 -11.11 4.68 -13.06
CA GLN A 7 -11.06 5.22 -11.70
C GLN A 7 -9.63 5.51 -11.18
N TYR A 8 -8.64 4.67 -11.53
CA TYR A 8 -7.25 4.86 -11.13
C TYR A 8 -6.54 5.95 -11.93
N ARG A 9 -6.96 6.21 -13.17
CA ARG A 9 -6.42 7.31 -13.98
C ARG A 9 -6.86 8.68 -13.46
N MET A 10 -8.06 8.74 -12.86
CA MET A 10 -8.58 9.94 -12.20
C MET A 10 -7.88 10.24 -10.86
N MET A 11 -7.51 9.21 -10.08
CA MET A 11 -6.76 9.39 -8.83
C MET A 11 -5.36 10.02 -9.00
N MET A 12 -4.80 9.95 -10.21
CA MET A 12 -3.49 10.56 -10.54
C MET A 12 -3.60 12.03 -10.98
N SER A 13 -4.79 12.62 -10.96
CA SER A 13 -4.97 14.07 -11.17
C SER A 13 -4.65 14.81 -9.86
N SER A 14 -4.02 15.98 -9.98
CA SER A 14 -3.54 16.86 -8.88
C SER A 14 -4.61 17.32 -7.88
N ASP A 15 -5.86 16.98 -8.14
CA ASP A 15 -7.01 17.57 -7.47
C ASP A 15 -7.63 16.61 -6.43
N TYR A 16 -7.18 15.35 -6.36
CA TYR A 16 -7.56 14.40 -5.31
C TYR A 16 -6.74 14.63 -4.02
N GLY A 17 -7.42 14.92 -2.91
CA GLY A 17 -6.79 15.04 -1.60
C GLY A 17 -6.64 13.68 -0.95
N ILE A 18 -5.41 13.25 -0.68
CA ILE A 18 -5.15 12.01 0.06
C ILE A 18 -4.88 12.35 1.51
N THR A 19 -5.61 11.70 2.41
CA THR A 19 -5.47 11.89 3.85
C THR A 19 -5.19 10.54 4.51
N ILE A 20 -4.14 10.47 5.33
CA ILE A 20 -3.84 9.29 6.15
C ILE A 20 -3.87 9.77 7.60
N SER A 21 -4.71 9.17 8.43
CA SER A 21 -4.86 9.54 9.85
C SER A 21 -5.13 11.04 10.07
N GLY A 22 -5.94 11.66 9.20
CA GLY A 22 -6.27 13.09 9.26
C GLY A 22 -5.21 14.04 8.68
N VAL A 23 -4.04 13.55 8.30
CA VAL A 23 -2.96 14.36 7.69
C VAL A 23 -3.04 14.30 6.17
N LYS A 24 -2.97 15.45 5.49
CA LYS A 24 -2.98 15.55 4.02
C LYS A 24 -1.58 15.27 3.45
N TYR A 25 -1.53 14.52 2.36
CA TYR A 25 -0.32 14.20 1.62
C TYR A 25 -0.46 14.60 0.15
N ASN A 26 0.61 15.12 -0.44
CA ASN A 26 0.58 15.72 -1.78
C ASN A 26 1.50 15.01 -2.78
N SER A 27 2.38 14.12 -2.31
CA SER A 27 3.24 13.34 -3.19
C SER A 27 3.14 11.84 -2.95
N LYS A 28 3.44 11.09 -4.00
CA LYS A 28 3.54 9.64 -3.97
C LYS A 28 4.53 9.12 -2.94
N GLU A 29 5.68 9.79 -2.80
CA GLU A 29 6.71 9.41 -1.84
C GLU A 29 6.27 9.68 -0.40
N GLU A 30 5.62 10.81 -0.13
CA GLU A 30 5.06 11.11 1.18
C GLU A 30 4.03 10.06 1.61
N ILE A 31 3.13 9.68 0.70
CA ILE A 31 2.10 8.66 0.94
C ILE A 31 2.73 7.30 1.26
N MET A 32 3.68 6.85 0.44
CA MET A 32 4.38 5.58 0.70
C MET A 32 5.16 5.61 2.01
N ASN A 33 5.80 6.72 2.36
CA ASN A 33 6.48 6.86 3.64
C ASN A 33 5.51 6.86 4.83
N ALA A 34 4.36 7.53 4.72
CA ALA A 34 3.35 7.58 5.77
C ALA A 34 2.80 6.18 6.07
N ILE A 35 2.40 5.43 5.05
CA ILE A 35 1.94 4.04 5.20
C ILE A 35 3.06 3.17 5.76
N LEU A 36 4.30 3.28 5.24
CA LEU A 36 5.41 2.49 5.75
C LEU A 36 5.69 2.77 7.23
N ASN A 37 5.64 4.03 7.65
CA ASN A 37 5.83 4.42 9.05
C ASN A 37 4.81 3.77 9.97
N ASP A 38 3.51 3.84 9.62
CA ASP A 38 2.45 3.28 10.45
C ASP A 38 2.59 1.75 10.57
N ILE A 39 2.90 1.08 9.46
CA ILE A 39 3.18 -0.37 9.43
C ILE A 39 4.40 -0.72 10.31
N CYS A 40 5.48 0.06 10.24
CA CYS A 40 6.67 -0.13 11.07
C CYS A 40 6.35 -0.01 12.56
N ILE A 41 5.59 1.04 12.94
CA ILE A 41 5.17 1.26 14.33
C ILE A 41 4.32 0.09 14.83
N PHE A 42 3.35 -0.36 14.03
CA PHE A 42 2.50 -1.49 14.38
C PHE A 42 3.28 -2.80 14.54
N SER A 43 4.20 -3.07 13.61
CA SER A 43 4.93 -4.35 13.54
C SER A 43 6.17 -4.39 14.42
N GLY A 44 6.58 -3.27 15.03
CA GLY A 44 7.86 -3.15 15.74
C GLY A 44 9.09 -3.29 14.84
N LEU A 45 8.95 -3.05 13.53
CA LEU A 45 10.02 -3.22 12.54
C LEU A 45 10.61 -1.87 12.12
N THR A 46 11.86 -1.88 11.67
CA THR A 46 12.47 -0.70 11.06
C THR A 46 12.12 -0.61 9.58
N LYS A 47 12.22 0.60 9.01
CA LYS A 47 12.11 0.80 7.54
C LYS A 47 13.12 -0.07 6.79
N SER A 48 14.32 -0.22 7.32
CA SER A 48 15.37 -1.07 6.76
C SER A 48 14.99 -2.54 6.75
N ASP A 49 14.24 -3.04 7.73
CA ASP A 49 13.78 -4.44 7.72
C ASP A 49 12.81 -4.67 6.56
N ILE A 50 11.83 -3.77 6.41
CA ILE A 50 10.81 -3.89 5.36
C ILE A 50 11.42 -3.65 3.97
N LYS A 51 12.30 -2.64 3.80
CA LYS A 51 12.98 -2.34 2.53
C LYS A 51 14.10 -3.33 2.20
N GLY A 52 14.77 -3.89 3.19
CA GLY A 52 15.89 -4.82 3.04
C GLY A 52 15.46 -6.21 2.57
N ARG A 53 16.39 -7.03 2.07
CA ARG A 53 16.09 -8.31 1.40
C ARG A 53 15.73 -9.49 2.32
N SER A 54 15.64 -9.25 3.63
CA SER A 54 15.25 -10.28 4.61
C SER A 54 13.95 -10.98 4.18
N ARG A 55 13.93 -12.30 4.36
CA ARG A 55 12.76 -13.19 4.15
C ARG A 55 12.22 -13.75 5.48
N LYS A 56 12.66 -13.21 6.62
CA LYS A 56 12.17 -13.65 7.93
C LYS A 56 10.65 -13.55 8.00
N GLU A 57 10.03 -14.56 8.62
CA GLU A 57 8.57 -14.64 8.71
C GLU A 57 7.95 -13.42 9.39
N GLU A 58 8.63 -12.83 10.37
CA GLU A 58 8.20 -11.59 11.05
C GLU A 58 8.13 -10.35 10.13
N VAL A 59 8.85 -10.33 8.99
CA VAL A 59 8.91 -9.17 8.07
C VAL A 59 7.97 -9.33 6.88
N MET A 60 7.60 -10.57 6.52
CA MET A 60 6.87 -10.84 5.29
C MET A 60 5.45 -10.26 5.30
N PRO A 61 4.65 -10.43 6.37
CA PRO A 61 3.31 -9.86 6.47
C PRO A 61 3.30 -8.35 6.22
N SER A 62 4.12 -7.59 6.95
CA SER A 62 4.21 -6.13 6.83
C SER A 62 4.53 -5.68 5.41
N ARG A 63 5.42 -6.39 4.71
CA ARG A 63 5.79 -6.08 3.33
C ARG A 63 4.69 -6.42 2.33
N ARG A 64 4.01 -7.56 2.51
CA ARG A 64 2.90 -7.98 1.65
C ARG A 64 1.75 -6.99 1.76
N VAL A 65 1.35 -6.66 3.00
CA VAL A 65 0.28 -5.69 3.26
C VAL A 65 0.65 -4.30 2.76
N PHE A 66 1.90 -3.84 2.94
CA PHE A 66 2.34 -2.57 2.33
C PHE A 66 2.12 -2.56 0.81
N CYS A 67 2.54 -3.62 0.10
CA CYS A 67 2.35 -3.72 -1.34
C CYS A 67 0.87 -3.70 -1.72
N TYR A 68 0.05 -4.43 -0.96
CA TYR A 68 -1.40 -4.46 -1.12
C TYR A 68 -2.02 -3.07 -0.95
N LEU A 69 -1.82 -2.42 0.21
CA LEU A 69 -2.42 -1.12 0.51
C LEU A 69 -2.04 -0.06 -0.52
N ILE A 70 -0.75 0.01 -0.89
CA ILE A 70 -0.29 1.02 -1.83
C ILE A 70 -0.92 0.83 -3.22
N ARG A 71 -0.96 -0.41 -3.69
CA ARG A 71 -1.52 -0.73 -5.01
C ARG A 71 -3.03 -0.60 -5.02
N HIS A 72 -3.70 -1.15 -4.01
CA HIS A 72 -5.15 -1.21 -3.91
C HIS A 72 -5.76 0.18 -3.74
N HIS A 73 -5.24 1.01 -2.83
CA HIS A 73 -5.79 2.34 -2.59
C HIS A 73 -5.34 3.39 -3.61
N PHE A 74 -4.06 3.39 -4.01
CA PHE A 74 -3.51 4.51 -4.79
C PHE A 74 -3.16 4.15 -6.24
N GLY A 75 -3.22 2.87 -6.61
CA GLY A 75 -2.95 2.45 -7.99
C GLY A 75 -1.51 2.62 -8.45
N TYR A 76 -0.55 2.81 -7.54
CA TYR A 76 0.85 2.98 -7.92
C TYR A 76 1.38 1.75 -8.66
N SER A 77 2.30 1.96 -9.60
CA SER A 77 2.84 0.87 -10.42
C SER A 77 3.70 -0.07 -9.59
N TYR A 78 3.66 -1.37 -9.91
CA TYR A 78 4.48 -2.39 -9.23
C TYR A 78 5.97 -2.04 -9.25
N ARG A 79 6.46 -1.48 -10.37
CA ARG A 79 7.84 -0.99 -10.49
C ARG A 79 8.15 0.08 -9.43
N SER A 80 7.31 1.09 -9.32
CA SER A 80 7.56 2.19 -8.38
C SER A 80 7.47 1.79 -6.91
N ILE A 81 6.59 0.85 -6.58
CA ILE A 81 6.53 0.25 -5.25
C ILE A 81 7.81 -0.54 -4.98
N GLY A 82 8.31 -1.27 -5.99
CA GLY A 82 9.56 -2.02 -5.91
C GLY A 82 10.79 -1.13 -5.70
N GLU A 83 10.88 -0.04 -6.47
CA GLU A 83 11.91 1.00 -6.31
C GLU A 83 11.89 1.57 -4.87
N PHE A 84 10.72 1.95 -4.37
CA PHE A 84 10.56 2.45 -3.00
C PHE A 84 10.95 1.41 -1.94
N LEU A 85 10.67 0.13 -2.18
CA LEU A 85 11.01 -1.00 -1.33
C LEU A 85 12.43 -1.53 -1.56
N GLY A 86 13.38 -0.66 -1.91
CA GLY A 86 14.80 -1.02 -2.02
C GLY A 86 15.18 -1.68 -3.34
N GLY A 87 14.55 -1.28 -4.45
CA GLY A 87 14.87 -1.78 -5.78
C GLY A 87 14.44 -3.22 -6.04
N ARG A 88 13.27 -3.62 -5.52
CA ARG A 88 12.69 -4.94 -5.75
C ARG A 88 12.10 -5.08 -7.14
N ASP A 89 12.18 -6.30 -7.68
CA ASP A 89 11.58 -6.61 -8.97
C ASP A 89 10.05 -6.45 -8.92
N HIS A 90 9.50 -5.81 -9.94
CA HIS A 90 8.06 -5.58 -10.09
C HIS A 90 7.21 -6.86 -10.02
N ALA A 91 7.72 -8.00 -10.50
CA ALA A 91 7.05 -9.28 -10.40
C ALA A 91 6.97 -9.78 -8.95
N THR A 92 7.97 -9.45 -8.11
CA THR A 92 7.91 -9.73 -6.66
C THR A 92 6.82 -8.90 -6.00
N ILE A 93 6.69 -7.63 -6.37
CA ILE A 93 5.62 -6.76 -5.85
C ILE A 93 4.24 -7.26 -6.30
N LEU A 94 4.11 -7.64 -7.58
CA LEU A 94 2.89 -8.22 -8.11
C LEU A 94 2.50 -9.50 -7.36
N HIS A 95 3.47 -10.38 -7.11
CA HIS A 95 3.24 -11.60 -6.34
C HIS A 95 2.73 -11.30 -4.93
N ASN A 96 3.40 -10.40 -4.20
CA ASN A 96 2.98 -9.98 -2.86
C ASN A 96 1.57 -9.37 -2.85
N TYR A 97 1.26 -8.52 -3.84
CA TYR A 97 -0.07 -7.94 -4.01
C TYR A 97 -1.13 -9.03 -4.19
N LYS A 98 -0.91 -9.95 -5.15
CA LYS A 98 -1.86 -11.02 -5.46
C LYS A 98 -2.07 -11.99 -4.30
N LEU A 99 -1.04 -12.24 -3.50
CA LEU A 99 -1.19 -13.06 -2.30
C LEU A 99 -2.24 -12.46 -1.37
N ILE A 100 -2.12 -11.18 -1.01
CA ILE A 100 -3.09 -10.54 -0.11
C ILE A 100 -4.46 -10.39 -0.79
N GLU A 101 -4.49 -10.00 -2.07
CA GLU A 101 -5.73 -9.86 -2.83
C GLU A 101 -6.54 -11.16 -2.87
N ASN A 102 -5.88 -12.30 -3.10
CA ASN A 102 -6.54 -13.61 -3.12
C ASN A 102 -6.90 -14.13 -1.72
N LEU A 103 -6.25 -13.60 -0.68
CA LEU A 103 -6.46 -14.01 0.71
C LEU A 103 -7.47 -13.13 1.43
N ILE A 104 -7.94 -12.02 0.84
CA ILE A 104 -8.75 -11.01 1.53
C ILE A 104 -10.00 -11.61 2.21
N ASP A 105 -10.64 -12.59 1.57
CA ASP A 105 -11.84 -13.28 2.10
C ASP A 105 -11.49 -14.37 3.14
N ASN A 106 -10.22 -14.74 3.26
CA ASN A 106 -9.70 -15.80 4.13
C ASN A 106 -8.55 -15.32 5.03
N LEU A 107 -8.48 -14.02 5.30
CA LEU A 107 -7.41 -13.41 6.08
C LEU A 107 -7.33 -13.93 7.52
N PHE A 108 -8.41 -14.47 8.06
CA PHE A 108 -8.42 -15.12 9.39
C PHE A 108 -7.39 -16.26 9.53
N GLN A 109 -6.91 -16.83 8.41
CA GLN A 109 -5.83 -17.83 8.39
C GLN A 109 -4.42 -17.20 8.44
N TYR A 110 -4.33 -15.88 8.30
CA TYR A 110 -3.11 -15.06 8.21
C TYR A 110 -3.22 -13.91 9.23
N PRO A 111 -3.14 -14.21 10.54
CA PRO A 111 -3.50 -13.27 11.59
C PRO A 111 -2.64 -12.00 11.61
N GLU A 112 -1.37 -12.08 11.19
CA GLU A 112 -0.49 -10.91 11.16
C GLU A 112 -0.87 -9.95 10.02
N GLU A 113 -1.16 -10.47 8.83
CA GLU A 113 -1.71 -9.69 7.73
C GLU A 113 -3.10 -9.10 8.06
N GLU A 114 -3.98 -9.90 8.67
CA GLU A 114 -5.34 -9.47 9.06
C GLU A 114 -5.30 -8.32 10.06
N LYS A 115 -4.55 -8.47 11.16
CA LYS A 115 -4.38 -7.43 12.18
C LYS A 115 -3.89 -6.12 11.57
N LEU A 116 -2.95 -6.21 10.64
CA LEU A 116 -2.33 -5.03 10.03
C LEU A 116 -3.26 -4.35 9.03
N ILE A 117 -4.06 -5.10 8.27
CA ILE A 117 -5.11 -4.55 7.40
C ILE A 117 -6.19 -3.88 8.24
N GLU A 118 -6.67 -4.52 9.30
CA GLU A 118 -7.67 -3.93 10.20
C GLU A 118 -7.13 -2.69 10.92
N HIS A 119 -5.87 -2.68 11.35
CA HIS A 119 -5.21 -1.48 11.90
C HIS A 119 -5.14 -0.31 10.92
N MET A 120 -4.98 -0.60 9.63
CA MET A 120 -4.91 0.43 8.57
C MET A 120 -6.29 0.85 8.05
N LYS A 121 -7.33 0.07 8.37
CA LYS A 121 -8.70 0.32 7.96
C LYS A 121 -9.22 1.61 8.58
N GLY A 122 -9.92 2.41 7.78
CA GLY A 122 -10.46 3.70 8.23
C GLY A 122 -9.41 4.77 8.53
N LYS A 123 -8.11 4.53 8.25
CA LYS A 123 -7.08 5.57 8.30
C LYS A 123 -6.83 6.24 6.96
N ILE A 124 -7.05 5.52 5.86
CA ILE A 124 -6.80 5.97 4.50
C ILE A 124 -8.09 6.55 3.92
N PHE A 125 -8.08 7.84 3.60
CA PHE A 125 -9.18 8.54 2.94
C PHE A 125 -8.70 9.16 1.63
N ILE A 126 -9.44 8.91 0.56
CA ILE A 126 -9.18 9.50 -0.76
C ILE A 126 -10.34 10.42 -1.09
N ASN A 127 -10.12 11.73 -0.95
CA ASN A 127 -11.14 12.74 -1.18
C ASN A 127 -11.13 13.16 -2.65
N LYS A 128 -12.25 12.95 -3.33
CA LYS A 128 -12.50 13.46 -4.69
C LYS A 128 -12.57 14.99 -4.65
N PRO A 129 -11.95 15.71 -5.60
CA PRO A 129 -12.13 17.16 -5.71
C PRO A 129 -13.61 17.49 -5.86
N LYS A 130 -14.02 18.58 -5.20
CA LYS A 130 -15.37 19.15 -5.42
C LYS A 130 -15.56 19.40 -6.92
N GLY A 131 -16.58 18.76 -7.51
CA GLY A 131 -17.00 19.01 -8.90
C GLY A 131 -16.55 18.00 -9.96
N ALA A 132 -15.81 16.94 -9.61
CA ALA A 132 -15.48 15.91 -10.60
C ALA A 132 -16.73 15.08 -10.97
N LYS A 133 -17.29 15.36 -12.15
CA LYS A 133 -18.43 14.62 -12.74
C LYS A 133 -18.01 13.17 -13.04
N LEU A 134 -18.94 12.24 -12.78
CA LEU A 134 -18.82 10.82 -13.14
C LEU A 134 -18.97 10.63 -14.64
#